data_AF-I0WTW4-F1
#
_entry.id   AF-I0WTW4-F1
#
_cell.length_a   1.000
_cell.length_b   1.000
_cell.length_c   1.000
_cell.angle_alpha   90.00
_cell.angle_beta   90.00
_cell.angle_gamma   90.00
#
_symmetry.space_group_name_H-M   'P 1'
#
loop_
_entity.id
_entity.type
_entity.pdbx_description
1 polymer ?
#
loop_
_entity_poly.entity_id
_entity_poly.type
_entity_poly.pdbx_seq_one_letter_code
_entity_poly.pdbx_strand_id
1 'polypeptide(L)'
;MAWFMIDPSNGKEIGAIAHGPALLARAEGVTVGLRSIMAYSVGLEVAVTVVGSGIHAEAMRRQYTAPSVIDPETGKRRAGQVHGRPMRLRALEDPILQPVLRSDSRGWYDSQDFYQREYLYEVTGLPQTRNLPLIAEWPEVGLEPVTTHLVLPDPSELAGAIIPLP
;
A
#
# COMPACT_ATOMS: atom_id res chain seq x y z
N MET A 1 -15.54 -0.95 -16.68
CA MET A 1 -16.12 -1.43 -15.41
C MET A 1 -15.60 -0.53 -14.30
N ALA A 2 -16.49 0.11 -13.55
CA ALA A 2 -16.11 0.87 -12.37
C ALA A 2 -15.76 -0.13 -11.26
N TRP A 3 -14.47 -0.25 -10.93
CA TRP A 3 -14.02 -0.98 -9.76
C TRP A 3 -14.43 -0.14 -8.55
N PHE A 4 -15.45 -0.59 -7.81
CA PHE A 4 -15.76 0.01 -6.52
C PHE A 4 -14.60 -0.33 -5.59
N MET A 5 -13.82 0.68 -5.19
CA MET A 5 -12.85 0.56 -4.10
C MET A 5 -13.64 0.28 -2.83
N ILE A 6 -13.63 -0.96 -2.37
CA ILE A 6 -14.29 -1.37 -1.12
C ILE A 6 -13.27 -1.14 -0.03
N ASP A 7 -13.51 -0.14 0.83
CA ASP A 7 -12.79 -0.02 2.09
C ASP A 7 -12.96 -1.32 2.88
N PRO A 8 -11.88 -2.11 3.07
CA PRO A 8 -12.02 -3.40 3.68
C PRO A 8 -12.46 -3.27 5.14
N SER A 9 -12.13 -2.16 5.80
CA SER A 9 -12.50 -1.96 7.21
C SER A 9 -13.99 -1.78 7.45
N ASN A 10 -14.76 -1.38 6.42
CA ASN A 10 -16.22 -1.16 6.36
C ASN A 10 -16.93 -0.47 7.56
N GLY A 11 -16.22 -0.11 8.63
CA GLY A 11 -16.69 0.46 9.89
C GLY A 11 -17.45 -0.47 10.83
N LYS A 12 -17.68 -1.74 10.46
CA LYS A 12 -18.57 -2.67 11.20
C LYS A 12 -17.82 -3.82 11.87
N GLU A 13 -16.50 -3.76 11.90
CA GLU A 13 -15.65 -4.81 12.44
C GLU A 13 -14.30 -4.27 12.92
N ILE A 14 -13.66 -5.01 13.81
CA ILE A 14 -12.26 -4.87 14.18
C ILE A 14 -11.49 -5.93 13.39
N GLY A 15 -10.59 -5.49 12.53
CA GLY A 15 -9.79 -6.37 11.69
C GLY A 15 -8.78 -7.19 12.48
N ALA A 16 -8.46 -8.38 11.96
CA ALA A 16 -7.43 -9.26 12.51
C ALA A 16 -6.05 -8.90 11.95
N ILE A 17 -4.98 -9.08 12.72
CA ILE A 17 -3.61 -8.93 12.20
C ILE A 17 -3.25 -10.19 11.42
N ALA A 18 -3.11 -10.07 10.10
CA ALA A 18 -2.69 -11.15 9.22
C ALA A 18 -1.17 -11.23 9.09
N HIS A 19 -0.48 -10.10 9.19
CA HIS A 19 0.99 -10.08 9.14
C HIS A 19 1.55 -8.82 9.81
N GLY A 20 2.66 -8.98 10.54
CA GLY A 20 3.41 -7.86 11.12
C GLY A 20 4.40 -7.23 10.13
N PRO A 21 5.33 -6.38 10.62
CA PRO A 21 6.33 -5.76 9.78
C PRO A 21 7.27 -6.76 9.11
N ALA A 22 7.66 -6.50 7.86
CA ALA A 22 8.63 -7.31 7.11
C ALA A 22 9.36 -6.47 6.05
N LEU A 23 10.54 -6.91 5.62
CA LEU A 23 11.23 -6.32 4.47
C LEU A 23 10.66 -6.91 3.18
N LEU A 24 10.16 -6.07 2.28
CA LEU A 24 9.65 -6.51 0.97
C LEU A 24 10.70 -6.38 -0.13
N ALA A 25 11.50 -5.31 -0.09
CA ALA A 25 12.59 -5.08 -1.03
C ALA A 25 13.66 -4.16 -0.46
N ARG A 26 14.90 -4.34 -0.91
CA ARG A 26 16.00 -3.41 -0.67
C ARG A 26 16.88 -3.35 -1.91
N ALA A 27 17.08 -2.13 -2.40
CA ALA A 27 18.04 -1.78 -3.44
C ALA A 27 18.95 -0.66 -2.91
N GLU A 28 19.98 -0.31 -3.67
CA GLU A 28 20.83 0.84 -3.31
C GLU A 28 19.95 2.09 -3.14
N GLY A 29 20.00 2.70 -1.95
CA GLY A 29 19.24 3.91 -1.62
C GLY A 29 17.72 3.80 -1.57
N VAL A 30 17.12 2.61 -1.73
CA VAL A 30 15.65 2.38 -1.62
C VAL A 30 15.36 1.18 -0.73
N THR A 31 14.50 1.36 0.26
CA THR A 31 13.97 0.27 1.11
C THR A 31 12.44 0.28 1.06
N VAL A 32 11.85 -0.89 0.83
CA VAL A 32 10.41 -1.11 0.90
C VAL A 32 10.12 -2.06 2.06
N GLY A 33 9.41 -1.56 3.07
CA GLY A 33 8.99 -2.33 4.23
C GLY A 33 7.48 -2.50 4.26
N LEU A 34 7.01 -3.72 4.51
CA LEU A 34 5.66 -3.95 4.98
C LEU A 34 5.57 -3.47 6.42
N ARG A 35 4.55 -2.67 6.74
CA ARG A 35 4.22 -2.28 8.12
C ARG A 35 3.27 -3.28 8.75
N SER A 36 2.19 -3.61 8.04
CA SER A 36 1.17 -4.54 8.52
C SER A 36 0.28 -5.03 7.38
N ILE A 37 -0.29 -6.21 7.57
CA ILE A 37 -1.49 -6.66 6.85
C ILE A 37 -2.60 -6.84 7.87
N MET A 38 -3.69 -6.11 7.68
CA MET A 38 -4.94 -6.29 8.43
C MET A 38 -5.93 -7.06 7.57
N ALA A 39 -6.62 -8.02 8.16
CA ALA A 39 -7.67 -8.81 7.54
C ALA A 39 -9.04 -8.37 8.02
N TYR A 40 -9.95 -8.26 7.07
CA TYR A 40 -11.34 -7.89 7.24
C TYR A 40 -12.21 -8.88 6.46
N SER A 41 -13.50 -8.98 6.78
CA SER A 41 -14.41 -9.96 6.19
C SER A 41 -14.49 -9.85 4.66
N VAL A 42 -14.25 -8.64 4.13
CA VAL A 42 -14.32 -8.33 2.69
C VAL A 42 -12.96 -8.26 2.00
N GLY A 43 -11.84 -8.38 2.73
CA GLY A 43 -10.52 -8.22 2.12
C GLY A 43 -9.36 -7.97 3.09
N LEU A 44 -8.22 -7.61 2.52
CA LEU A 44 -7.03 -7.22 3.27
C LEU A 44 -6.72 -5.74 3.07
N GLU A 45 -6.20 -5.10 4.11
CA GLU A 45 -5.49 -3.84 4.03
C GLU A 45 -3.99 -4.09 4.19
N VAL A 46 -3.19 -3.65 3.23
CA VAL A 46 -1.74 -3.85 3.18
C VAL A 46 -1.04 -2.50 3.26
N ALA A 47 -0.42 -2.22 4.40
CA ALA A 47 0.30 -0.98 4.64
C ALA A 47 1.79 -1.17 4.34
N VAL A 48 2.31 -0.40 3.38
CA VAL A 48 3.71 -0.45 2.94
C VAL A 48 4.38 0.91 3.11
N THR A 49 5.60 0.93 3.60
CA THR A 49 6.44 2.11 3.74
C THR A 49 7.61 2.00 2.76
N VAL A 50 7.88 3.08 2.02
CA VAL A 50 9.06 3.21 1.18
C VAL A 50 9.94 4.30 1.73
N VAL A 51 11.23 4.03 1.85
CA VAL A 51 12.26 4.97 2.27
C VAL A 51 13.29 5.08 1.15
N GLY A 52 13.50 6.30 0.67
CA GLY A 52 14.59 6.65 -0.24
C GLY A 52 15.65 7.44 0.49
N SER A 53 16.90 7.29 0.07
CA SER A 53 18.03 8.10 0.54
C SER A 53 18.82 8.74 -0.61
N GLY A 54 19.40 9.91 -0.37
CA GLY A 54 20.23 10.61 -1.35
C GLY A 54 19.49 10.86 -2.67
N ILE A 55 20.07 10.44 -3.80
CA ILE A 55 19.47 10.64 -5.13
C ILE A 55 18.09 9.99 -5.27
N HIS A 56 17.82 8.91 -4.53
CA HIS A 56 16.54 8.20 -4.58
C HIS A 56 15.47 8.92 -3.75
N ALA A 57 15.86 9.62 -2.67
CA ALA A 57 14.95 10.50 -1.95
C ALA A 57 14.41 11.60 -2.88
N GLU A 58 15.30 12.23 -3.65
CA GLU A 58 14.93 13.21 -4.68
C GLU A 58 14.07 12.61 -5.80
N ALA A 59 14.41 11.41 -6.28
CA ALA A 59 13.59 10.71 -7.27
C ALA A 59 12.18 10.44 -6.76
N MET A 60 12.04 10.00 -5.50
CA MET A 60 10.73 9.78 -4.85
C MET A 60 9.95 11.08 -4.66
N ARG A 61 10.60 12.19 -4.25
CA ARG A 61 9.96 13.52 -4.14
C ARG A 61 9.33 13.96 -5.47
N ARG A 62 9.95 13.60 -6.59
CA ARG A 62 9.43 13.93 -7.94
C ARG A 62 8.18 13.11 -8.32
N GLN A 63 7.92 11.98 -7.64
CA GLN A 63 6.73 11.15 -7.86
C GLN A 63 5.50 11.63 -7.04
N TYR A 64 5.35 12.94 -6.88
CA TYR A 64 4.40 13.58 -5.96
C TYR A 64 3.04 13.91 -6.58
N THR A 65 1.98 13.71 -5.81
CA THR A 65 0.65 14.25 -6.10
C THR A 65 0.45 15.57 -5.36
N ALA A 66 0.27 16.67 -6.12
CA ALA A 66 -0.06 17.98 -5.56
C ALA A 66 -1.34 17.93 -4.71
N PRO A 67 -1.49 18.81 -3.71
CA PRO A 67 -2.64 18.76 -2.85
C PRO A 67 -3.84 19.20 -3.66
N SER A 68 -5.01 18.66 -3.37
CA SER A 68 -6.23 19.23 -3.91
C SER A 68 -6.36 20.68 -3.45
N VAL A 69 -6.46 21.61 -4.40
CA VAL A 69 -6.59 23.04 -4.13
C VAL A 69 -8.06 23.41 -4.26
N ILE A 70 -8.58 24.21 -3.32
CA ILE A 70 -9.90 24.83 -3.50
C ILE A 70 -9.70 25.98 -4.49
N ASP A 71 -10.39 25.90 -5.63
CA ASP A 71 -10.41 26.95 -6.62
C ASP A 71 -11.02 28.23 -5.98
N PRO A 72 -10.25 29.33 -5.88
CA PRO A 72 -10.71 30.54 -5.20
C PRO A 72 -11.86 31.24 -5.94
N GLU A 73 -12.02 31.01 -7.26
CA GLU A 73 -13.09 31.62 -8.05
C GLU A 73 -14.38 30.79 -8.03
N THR A 74 -14.26 29.46 -8.07
CA THR A 74 -15.43 28.57 -8.18
C THR A 74 -15.81 27.88 -6.88
N GLY A 75 -14.97 27.94 -5.84
CA GLY A 75 -15.15 27.25 -4.57
C GLY A 75 -15.06 25.71 -4.67
N LYS A 76 -14.82 25.16 -5.86
CA LYS A 76 -14.77 23.73 -6.10
C LYS A 76 -13.39 23.18 -5.78
N ARG A 77 -13.36 21.99 -5.18
CA ARG A 77 -12.12 21.24 -4.95
C ARG A 77 -11.56 20.77 -6.30
N ARG A 78 -10.42 21.30 -6.74
CA ARG A 78 -9.64 20.75 -7.84
C ARG A 78 -8.71 19.68 -7.29
N ALA A 79 -8.70 18.49 -7.89
CA ALA A 79 -7.69 17.49 -7.58
C ALA A 79 -6.31 18.07 -7.87
N GLY A 80 -5.34 17.86 -6.97
CA GLY A 80 -3.99 18.32 -7.25
C GLY A 80 -3.38 17.48 -8.35
N GLN A 81 -2.50 18.09 -9.12
CA GLN A 81 -1.84 17.45 -10.24
C GLN A 81 -0.99 16.27 -9.75
N VAL A 82 -1.26 15.08 -10.29
CA VAL A 82 -0.42 13.90 -10.07
C VAL A 82 0.83 14.06 -10.93
N HIS A 83 1.99 14.18 -10.31
CA HIS A 83 3.27 14.08 -10.99
C HIS A 83 3.86 12.69 -10.73
N GLY A 84 4.15 11.96 -11.81
CA GLY A 84 4.82 10.66 -11.73
C GLY A 84 3.89 9.45 -11.56
N ARG A 85 4.50 8.31 -11.21
CA ARG A 85 3.81 7.02 -11.02
C ARG A 85 4.12 6.50 -9.61
N PRO A 86 3.11 6.07 -8.83
CA PRO A 86 3.33 5.54 -7.49
C PRO A 86 4.07 4.20 -7.56
N MET A 87 4.64 3.78 -6.42
CA MET A 87 5.10 2.41 -6.24
C MET A 87 3.98 1.44 -6.60
N ARG A 88 4.35 0.31 -7.21
CA ARG A 88 3.42 -0.75 -7.53
C ARG A 88 3.67 -1.94 -6.62
N LEU A 89 2.57 -2.49 -6.13
CA LEU A 89 2.53 -3.73 -5.38
C LEU A 89 1.59 -4.67 -6.12
N ARG A 90 2.05 -5.89 -6.43
CA ARG A 90 1.27 -6.89 -7.19
C ARG A 90 1.27 -8.21 -6.45
N ALA A 91 0.19 -8.97 -6.54
CA ALA A 91 0.21 -10.38 -6.14
C ALA A 91 0.68 -11.23 -7.33
N LEU A 92 1.57 -12.19 -7.08
CA LEU A 92 2.02 -13.12 -8.13
C LEU A 92 0.89 -14.11 -8.46
N GLU A 93 0.64 -14.33 -9.76
CA GLU A 93 -0.19 -15.42 -10.32
C GLU A 93 -1.69 -15.47 -9.93
N ASP A 94 -2.19 -14.59 -9.07
CA ASP A 94 -3.60 -14.56 -8.68
C ASP A 94 -4.31 -13.27 -9.19
N PRO A 95 -5.23 -13.36 -10.17
CA PRO A 95 -5.95 -12.19 -10.69
C PRO A 95 -6.95 -11.59 -9.69
N ILE A 96 -7.31 -12.33 -8.63
CA ILE A 96 -8.28 -11.93 -7.60
C ILE A 96 -7.57 -11.21 -6.46
N LEU A 97 -6.40 -11.71 -6.03
CA LEU A 97 -5.65 -11.14 -4.90
C LEU A 97 -4.79 -9.92 -5.26
N GLN A 98 -5.12 -9.20 -6.34
CA GLN A 98 -4.34 -8.05 -6.78
C GLN A 98 -4.49 -6.85 -5.83
N PRO A 99 -3.39 -6.35 -5.22
CA PRO A 99 -3.43 -5.16 -4.41
C PRO A 99 -3.77 -3.93 -5.26
N VAL A 100 -4.78 -3.18 -4.85
CA VAL A 100 -5.18 -1.91 -5.47
C VAL A 100 -4.77 -0.78 -4.56
N LEU A 101 -4.08 0.23 -5.11
CA LEU A 101 -3.68 1.40 -4.34
C LEU A 101 -4.93 2.20 -3.92
N ARG A 102 -5.15 2.31 -2.61
CA ARG A 102 -6.26 3.08 -2.02
C ARG A 102 -5.84 4.50 -1.69
N SER A 103 -4.73 4.63 -0.99
CA SER A 103 -4.22 5.92 -0.55
C SER A 103 -2.71 5.88 -0.37
N ASP A 104 -2.10 7.05 -0.33
CA ASP A 104 -0.72 7.22 0.06
C ASP A 104 -0.59 8.47 0.94
N SER A 105 0.41 8.46 1.81
CA SER A 105 0.75 9.60 2.65
C SER A 105 1.77 10.50 1.97
N ARG A 106 1.95 11.70 2.52
CA ARG A 106 3.12 12.53 2.23
C ARG A 106 4.15 12.30 3.32
N GLY A 107 5.38 11.95 2.93
CA GLY A 107 6.60 12.46 3.55
C GLY A 107 6.59 12.58 5.08
N TRP A 108 6.33 11.52 5.86
CA TRP A 108 6.38 11.63 7.33
C TRP A 108 7.78 12.03 7.81
N TYR A 109 8.80 11.52 7.11
CA TYR A 109 10.19 11.96 7.21
C TYR A 109 10.61 12.52 5.86
N ASP A 110 10.70 13.84 5.78
CA ASP A 110 11.16 14.57 4.60
C ASP A 110 12.32 15.48 5.01
N SER A 111 13.54 14.98 4.87
CA SER A 111 14.79 15.72 5.10
C SER A 111 15.68 15.64 3.85
N GLN A 112 16.65 16.53 3.67
CA GLN A 112 17.49 16.51 2.45
C GLN A 112 18.01 15.11 2.08
N ASP A 113 18.40 14.31 3.07
CA ASP A 113 18.98 12.98 2.84
C ASP A 113 17.99 11.82 2.80
N PHE A 114 16.79 11.98 3.37
CA PHE A 114 15.79 10.91 3.51
C PHE A 114 14.39 11.34 3.13
N TYR A 115 13.69 10.48 2.40
CA TYR A 115 12.29 10.67 2.09
C TYR A 115 11.51 9.39 2.35
N GLN A 116 10.47 9.48 3.19
CA GLN A 116 9.59 8.37 3.53
C GLN A 116 8.18 8.59 3.00
N ARG A 117 7.59 7.57 2.38
CA ARG A 117 6.19 7.55 1.98
C ARG A 117 5.50 6.28 2.45
N GLU A 118 4.24 6.38 2.84
CA GLU A 118 3.41 5.21 3.10
C GLU A 118 2.38 5.04 1.98
N TYR A 119 2.13 3.80 1.61
CA TYR A 119 1.12 3.37 0.65
C TYR A 119 0.18 2.39 1.35
N LEU A 120 -1.11 2.57 1.11
CA LEU A 120 -2.14 1.68 1.59
C LEU A 120 -2.79 0.99 0.40
N TYR A 121 -2.64 -0.33 0.33
CA TYR A 121 -3.26 -1.15 -0.70
C TYR A 121 -4.40 -1.95 -0.11
N GLU A 122 -5.37 -2.27 -0.95
CA GLU A 122 -6.50 -3.14 -0.63
C GLU A 122 -6.42 -4.39 -1.50
N VAL A 123 -6.66 -5.55 -0.91
CA VAL A 123 -6.85 -6.82 -1.63
C VAL A 123 -8.29 -7.25 -1.40
N THR A 124 -9.04 -7.51 -2.47
CA THR A 124 -10.44 -7.92 -2.36
C THR A 124 -10.54 -9.40 -1.99
N GLY A 125 -11.38 -9.70 -1.01
CA GLY A 125 -11.61 -11.06 -0.51
C GLY A 125 -10.51 -11.55 0.43
N LEU A 126 -10.89 -12.43 1.35
CA LEU A 126 -9.94 -13.10 2.23
C LEU A 126 -9.21 -14.22 1.47
N PRO A 127 -7.86 -14.24 1.45
CA PRO A 127 -7.12 -15.29 0.80
C PRO A 127 -7.46 -16.66 1.40
N GLN A 128 -7.67 -17.66 0.54
CA GLN A 128 -7.84 -19.05 0.94
C GLN A 128 -6.49 -19.79 0.98
N THR A 129 -5.39 -19.04 1.12
CA THR A 129 -4.02 -19.53 1.12
C THR A 129 -3.24 -18.86 2.24
N ARG A 130 -2.25 -19.59 2.76
CA ARG A 130 -1.29 -19.04 3.73
C ARG A 130 -0.14 -18.31 3.04
N ASN A 131 0.12 -18.56 1.77
CA ASN A 131 1.22 -17.93 1.04
C ASN A 131 0.69 -16.74 0.24
N LEU A 132 1.14 -15.54 0.56
CA LEU A 132 0.84 -14.32 -0.18
C LEU A 132 2.13 -13.80 -0.85
N PRO A 133 2.38 -14.16 -2.11
CA PRO A 133 3.51 -13.62 -2.86
C PRO A 133 3.22 -12.18 -3.28
N LEU A 134 4.05 -11.24 -2.82
CA LEU A 134 3.98 -9.83 -3.19
C LEU A 134 5.19 -9.42 -4.02
N ILE A 135 4.94 -8.70 -5.10
CA ILE A 135 5.95 -8.09 -5.96
C ILE A 135 5.94 -6.58 -5.69
N ALA A 136 7.04 -6.06 -5.15
CA ALA A 136 7.28 -4.63 -5.04
C ALA A 136 8.14 -4.16 -6.22
N GLU A 137 7.69 -3.12 -6.92
CA GLU A 137 8.44 -2.52 -8.02
C GLU A 137 8.22 -1.01 -8.07
N TRP A 138 9.27 -0.28 -8.42
CA TRP A 138 9.18 1.16 -8.69
C TRP A 138 10.31 1.61 -9.64
N PRO A 139 10.16 1.32 -10.95
CA PRO A 139 11.19 1.62 -11.94
C PRO A 139 11.58 3.11 -11.98
N GLU A 140 10.62 4.00 -11.72
CA GLU A 140 10.82 5.44 -11.72
C GLU A 140 11.79 5.95 -10.63
N VAL A 141 12.08 5.12 -9.61
CA VAL A 141 13.07 5.40 -8.56
C VAL A 141 14.21 4.38 -8.52
N GLY A 142 14.31 3.52 -9.53
CA GLY A 142 15.36 2.50 -9.68
C GLY A 142 15.12 1.20 -8.91
N LEU A 143 13.89 0.93 -8.47
CA LEU A 143 13.53 -0.34 -7.84
C LEU A 143 13.02 -1.33 -8.90
N GLU A 144 13.86 -2.30 -9.25
CA GLU A 144 13.47 -3.47 -10.05
C GLU A 144 12.44 -4.34 -9.30
N PRO A 145 11.64 -5.17 -10.01
CA PRO A 145 10.66 -6.04 -9.38
C PRO A 145 11.29 -7.05 -8.42
N VAL A 146 10.87 -7.02 -7.16
CA VAL A 146 11.31 -7.97 -6.12
C VAL A 146 10.10 -8.72 -5.58
N THR A 147 10.17 -10.06 -5.60
CA THR A 147 9.11 -10.92 -5.05
C THR A 147 9.45 -11.35 -3.63
N THR A 148 8.51 -11.18 -2.71
CA THR A 148 8.59 -11.64 -1.32
C THR A 148 7.37 -12.50 -0.99
N HIS A 149 7.62 -13.67 -0.42
CA HIS A 149 6.56 -14.59 0.03
C HIS A 149 6.25 -14.34 1.50
N LEU A 150 5.04 -13.85 1.78
CA LEU A 150 4.56 -13.67 3.15
C LEU A 150 3.73 -14.87 3.57
N VAL A 151 3.86 -15.25 4.84
CA VAL A 151 3.08 -16.35 5.43
C VAL A 151 2.00 -15.78 6.33
N LEU A 152 0.75 -15.91 5.91
CA LEU A 152 -0.44 -15.55 6.67
C LEU A 152 -0.84 -16.69 7.62
N PRO A 153 -1.62 -16.39 8.68
CA PRO A 153 -2.34 -17.39 9.47
C PRO A 153 -3.20 -18.29 8.60
N ASP A 154 -3.65 -19.41 9.17
CA ASP A 154 -4.62 -20.26 8.48
C ASP A 154 -5.88 -19.46 8.11
N PRO A 155 -6.48 -19.66 6.91
CA PRO A 155 -7.66 -18.89 6.50
C PRO A 155 -8.83 -18.95 7.49
N SER A 156 -9.03 -20.10 8.13
CA SER A 156 -10.11 -20.28 9.10
C SER A 156 -9.82 -19.57 10.42
N GLU A 157 -8.57 -19.61 10.88
CA GLU A 157 -8.10 -18.88 12.06
C GLU A 157 -8.17 -17.37 11.84
N LEU A 158 -7.74 -16.90 10.67
CA LEU A 158 -7.76 -15.49 10.30
C LEU A 158 -9.19 -14.95 10.24
N ALA A 159 -10.10 -15.69 9.61
CA ALA A 159 -11.52 -15.33 9.56
C ALA A 159 -12.16 -15.33 10.96
N GLY A 160 -11.83 -16.31 11.80
CA GLY A 160 -12.32 -16.39 13.17
C GLY A 160 -11.78 -15.32 14.11
N ALA A 161 -10.66 -14.68 13.76
CA ALA A 161 -10.05 -13.59 14.53
C ALA A 161 -10.66 -12.20 14.22
N ILE A 162 -11.49 -12.07 13.18
CA ILE A 162 -12.18 -10.82 12.84
C ILE A 162 -13.36 -10.64 13.80
N ILE A 163 -13.44 -9.48 14.44
CA ILE A 163 -14.44 -9.23 15.49
C ILE A 163 -15.52 -8.30 14.92
N PRO A 164 -16.77 -8.76 14.73
CA PRO A 164 -17.86 -7.87 14.33
C PRO A 164 -18.17 -6.87 15.43
N LEU A 165 -18.43 -5.62 15.03
CA LEU A 165 -18.93 -4.58 15.92
C LEU A 165 -20.46 -4.62 15.99
N PRO A 166 -21.05 -4.25 17.15
CA PRO A 166 -22.50 -4.23 17.34
C PRO A 166 -23.23 -3.18 16.49
#